data_AF-A0A841QI23-F1
#
_entry.id   AF-A0A841QI23-F1
#
_cell.length_a   1.000
_cell.length_b   1.000
_cell.length_c   1.000
_cell.angle_alpha   90.00
_cell.angle_beta   90.00
_cell.angle_gamma   90.00
#
_symmetry.space_group_name_H-M   'P 1'
#
loop_
_entity.id
_entity.type
_entity.pdbx_description
1 polymer ?
#
loop_
_entity_poly.entity_id
_entity_poly.type
_entity_poly.pdbx_seq_one_letter_code
_entity_poly.pdbx_strand_id
1 'polypeptide(L)'
;MAKNMFRTVADLLMDYWDPIDVGDNPNLFDEYDAYVPGMIRLIEKGASMQTIENHLKAVEVTLGVQASDSRRVETAAKLIRLRAH
;
A
#
# COMPACT_ATOMS: atom_id res chain seq x y z
N MET A 1 17.84 -6.61 7.36
CA MET A 1 17.60 -5.88 6.10
C MET A 1 16.15 -6.04 5.62
N ALA A 2 15.58 -7.25 5.46
CA ALA A 2 14.19 -7.44 4.99
C ALA A 2 13.07 -6.97 5.97
N LYS A 3 13.29 -7.04 7.29
CA LYS A 3 12.30 -6.63 8.31
C LYS A 3 11.92 -5.14 8.27
N ASN A 4 12.74 -4.28 7.65
CA ASN A 4 12.49 -2.84 7.62
C ASN A 4 11.51 -2.47 6.49
N MET A 5 11.74 -2.97 5.27
CA MET A 5 10.91 -2.65 4.10
C MET A 5 9.46 -3.11 4.28
N PHE A 6 9.26 -4.31 4.83
CA PHE A 6 7.92 -4.82 5.10
C PHE A 6 7.15 -3.91 6.05
N ARG A 7 7.75 -3.56 7.19
CA ARG A 7 7.14 -2.67 8.18
C ARG A 7 6.85 -1.30 7.57
N THR A 8 7.82 -0.71 6.87
CA THR A 8 7.65 0.61 6.23
C THR A 8 6.51 0.63 5.20
N VAL A 9 6.39 -0.41 4.38
CA VAL A 9 5.29 -0.50 3.42
C VAL A 9 3.96 -0.71 4.13
N ALA A 10 3.90 -1.58 5.14
CA ALA A 10 2.69 -1.80 5.93
C ALA A 10 2.21 -0.51 6.61
N ASP A 11 3.12 0.21 7.28
CA ASP A 11 2.84 1.48 7.94
C ASP A 11 2.35 2.54 6.93
N LEU A 12 2.96 2.64 5.73
CA LEU A 12 2.49 3.56 4.69
C LEU A 12 1.09 3.23 4.15
N LEU A 13 0.78 1.95 3.97
CA LEU A 13 -0.55 1.54 3.53
C LEU A 13 -1.60 1.88 4.59
N MET A 14 -1.26 1.71 5.88
CA MET A 14 -2.13 2.06 6.99
C MET A 14 -2.34 3.58 7.11
N ASP A 15 -1.27 4.37 7.09
CA ASP A 15 -1.34 5.80 7.37
C ASP A 15 -1.99 6.61 6.23
N TYR A 16 -1.88 6.14 4.97
CA TYR A 16 -2.21 6.96 3.79
C TYR A 16 -3.26 6.36 2.86
N TRP A 17 -3.43 5.04 2.86
CA TRP A 17 -4.35 4.38 1.93
C TRP A 17 -5.60 3.87 2.62
N ASP A 18 -5.43 3.07 3.67
CA ASP A 18 -6.45 2.42 4.52
C ASP A 18 -7.91 2.68 4.08
N PRO A 19 -8.37 1.97 3.04
CA PRO A 19 -9.67 2.27 2.40
C PRO A 19 -10.88 1.81 3.22
N ILE A 20 -10.67 1.07 4.30
CA ILE A 20 -11.71 0.56 5.22
C ILE A 20 -11.57 1.15 6.63
N ASP A 21 -10.70 2.15 6.81
CA ASP A 21 -10.44 2.83 8.10
C ASP A 21 -10.11 1.83 9.25
N VAL A 22 -9.30 0.79 8.95
CA VAL A 22 -8.75 -0.18 9.91
C VAL A 22 -7.90 0.46 11.00
N GLY A 23 -7.42 1.69 10.84
CA GLY A 23 -6.74 2.44 11.90
C GLY A 23 -7.47 2.45 13.25
N ASP A 24 -8.80 2.27 13.26
CA ASP A 24 -9.62 2.17 14.47
C ASP A 24 -9.71 0.74 15.06
N ASN A 25 -9.30 -0.31 14.32
CA ASN A 25 -9.28 -1.70 14.78
C ASN A 25 -7.97 -2.43 14.39
N PRO A 26 -6.95 -2.41 15.26
CA PRO A 26 -5.65 -3.05 15.03
C PRO A 26 -5.69 -4.57 14.77
N ASN A 27 -6.80 -5.25 15.06
CA ASN A 27 -6.95 -6.69 14.83
C ASN A 27 -7.22 -7.06 13.37
N LEU A 28 -7.40 -6.09 12.47
CA LEU A 28 -7.51 -6.31 11.02
C LEU A 28 -6.19 -5.99 10.28
N PHE A 29 -5.12 -5.68 11.03
CA PHE A 29 -3.82 -5.32 10.47
C PHE A 29 -3.14 -6.50 9.75
N ASP A 30 -3.30 -7.71 10.29
CA ASP A 30 -2.76 -8.94 9.70
C ASP A 30 -3.41 -9.28 8.34
N GLU A 31 -4.60 -8.76 8.06
CA GLU A 31 -5.23 -8.87 6.74
C GLU A 31 -4.48 -8.05 5.67
N TYR A 32 -3.82 -6.94 6.05
CA TYR A 32 -3.03 -6.13 5.13
C TYR A 32 -1.67 -6.74 4.81
N ASP A 33 -1.12 -7.54 5.71
CA ASP A 33 0.17 -8.22 5.53
C ASP A 33 0.19 -9.10 4.27
N ALA A 34 -0.98 -9.57 3.82
CA ALA A 34 -1.12 -10.33 2.58
C ALA A 34 -0.78 -9.51 1.32
N TYR A 35 -0.99 -8.19 1.33
CA TYR A 35 -0.77 -7.31 0.19
C TYR A 35 0.64 -6.72 0.15
N VAL A 36 1.29 -6.60 1.31
CA VAL A 36 2.63 -6.00 1.45
C VAL A 36 3.68 -6.66 0.55
N PRO A 37 3.80 -8.00 0.44
CA PRO A 37 4.76 -8.63 -0.46
C PRO A 37 4.53 -8.31 -1.94
N GLY A 38 3.28 -8.16 -2.36
CA GLY A 38 2.93 -7.76 -3.72
C GLY A 38 3.43 -6.34 -4.02
N MET A 39 3.21 -5.44 -3.07
CA MET A 39 3.65 -4.05 -3.16
C MET A 39 5.17 -3.92 -3.19
N ILE A 40 5.88 -4.61 -2.29
CA ILE A 40 7.36 -4.61 -2.27
C ILE A 40 7.92 -5.05 -3.62
N ARG A 41 7.38 -6.12 -4.22
CA ARG A 41 7.83 -6.59 -5.53
C ARG A 41 7.62 -5.54 -6.62
N LEU A 42 6.53 -4.79 -6.60
CA LEU A 42 6.28 -3.72 -7.55
C LEU A 42 7.28 -2.57 -7.37
N ILE A 43 7.49 -2.17 -6.11
CA ILE A 43 8.48 -1.17 -5.72
C ILE A 43 9.84 -1.61 -6.26
N GLU A 44 10.40 -2.73 -5.80
CA GLU A 44 11.72 -3.24 -6.21
C GLU A 44 11.91 -3.28 -7.74
N LYS A 45 10.89 -3.74 -8.46
CA LYS A 45 10.98 -3.98 -9.92
C LYS A 45 11.10 -2.75 -10.78
N GLY A 46 10.53 -1.61 -10.39
CA GLY A 46 10.43 -0.54 -11.37
C GLY A 46 9.15 0.25 -11.38
N ALA A 47 8.12 -0.21 -10.66
CA ALA A 47 6.75 0.13 -11.02
C ALA A 47 6.54 1.64 -11.14
N SER A 48 5.88 2.03 -12.22
CA SER A 48 5.45 3.41 -12.41
C SER A 48 4.35 3.76 -11.42
N MET A 49 4.13 5.05 -11.25
CA MET A 49 3.01 5.59 -10.46
C MET A 49 1.68 4.92 -10.82
N GLN A 50 1.37 4.89 -12.12
CA GLN A 50 0.14 4.29 -12.62
C GLN A 50 0.03 2.80 -12.26
N THR A 51 1.14 2.06 -12.30
CA THR A 51 1.14 0.64 -11.93
C THR A 51 0.82 0.43 -10.45
N ILE A 52 1.37 1.26 -9.56
CA ILE A 52 1.09 1.19 -8.13
C ILE A 52 -0.36 1.59 -7.84
N GLU A 53 -0.85 2.69 -8.42
CA GLU A 53 -2.24 3.11 -8.28
C GLU A 53 -3.23 2.04 -8.75
N ASN A 54 -2.97 1.42 -9.90
CA ASN A 54 -3.80 0.33 -10.41
C ASN A 54 -3.77 -0.89 -9.49
N HIS A 55 -2.65 -1.17 -8.84
CA HIS A 55 -2.55 -2.26 -7.87
C HIS A 55 -3.36 -1.97 -6.62
N LEU A 56 -3.26 -0.77 -6.05
CA LEU A 56 -4.08 -0.33 -4.91
C LEU A 56 -5.58 -0.44 -5.26
N LYS A 57 -5.97 0.05 -6.43
CA LYS A 57 -7.35 -0.07 -6.93
C LYS A 57 -7.81 -1.52 -7.07
N ALA A 58 -6.93 -2.43 -7.52
CA ALA A 58 -7.27 -3.85 -7.59
C ALA A 58 -7.53 -4.43 -6.20
N VAL A 59 -6.74 -4.04 -5.18
CA VAL A 59 -6.98 -4.49 -3.80
C VAL A 59 -8.28 -3.91 -3.25
N GLU A 60 -8.58 -2.63 -3.48
CA GLU A 60 -9.87 -2.02 -3.12
C GLU A 60 -11.06 -2.82 -3.67
N VAL A 61 -10.99 -3.23 -4.94
CA VAL A 61 -12.01 -4.08 -5.58
C VAL A 61 -12.14 -5.43 -4.87
N THR A 62 -11.02 -6.06 -4.47
CA THR A 62 -11.08 -7.32 -3.70
C THR A 62 -11.68 -7.15 -2.31
N LEU A 63 -11.50 -5.97 -1.71
CA LEU A 63 -12.05 -5.61 -0.39
C LEU A 63 -13.51 -5.09 -0.50
N GLY A 64 -14.04 -4.88 -1.71
CA GLY A 64 -15.38 -4.35 -1.92
C GLY A 64 -15.52 -2.85 -1.55
N VAL A 65 -14.41 -2.11 -1.54
CA VAL A 65 -14.37 -0.69 -1.18
C VAL A 65 -13.79 0.15 -2.31
N GLN A 66 -13.82 1.47 -2.13
CA GLN A 66 -13.24 2.40 -3.06
C GLN A 66 -12.64 3.60 -2.31
N ALA A 67 -11.31 3.71 -2.30
CA ALA A 67 -10.66 4.89 -1.76
C ALA A 67 -10.89 6.11 -2.68
N SER A 68 -10.59 7.30 -2.19
CA SER A 68 -10.51 8.50 -3.04
C SER A 68 -9.29 8.44 -3.97
N ASP A 69 -9.39 9.07 -5.13
CA ASP A 69 -8.25 9.18 -6.06
C ASP A 69 -7.05 9.87 -5.41
N SER A 70 -7.30 10.90 -4.57
CA SER A 70 -6.25 11.61 -3.85
C SER A 70 -5.47 10.70 -2.88
N ARG A 71 -6.15 9.82 -2.13
CA ARG A 71 -5.49 8.85 -1.23
C ARG A 71 -4.61 7.87 -2.02
N ARG A 72 -5.11 7.34 -3.14
CA ARG A 72 -4.32 6.45 -4.01
C ARG A 72 -3.07 7.14 -4.55
N VAL A 73 -3.23 8.35 -5.10
CA VAL A 73 -2.13 9.13 -5.66
C VAL A 73 -1.09 9.45 -4.58
N GLU A 74 -1.51 9.93 -3.42
CA GLU A 74 -0.57 10.25 -2.33
C GLU A 74 0.21 9.01 -1.87
N THR A 75 -0.49 7.89 -1.68
CA THR A 75 0.13 6.62 -1.25
C THR A 75 1.14 6.14 -2.28
N ALA A 76 0.76 6.10 -3.56
CA ALA A 76 1.64 5.67 -4.63
C ALA A 76 2.91 6.55 -4.73
N ALA A 77 2.78 7.88 -4.58
CA ALA A 77 3.93 8.78 -4.57
C ALA A 77 4.92 8.47 -3.43
N LYS A 78 4.42 8.14 -2.24
CA LYS A 78 5.27 7.77 -1.09
C LYS A 78 5.95 6.42 -1.30
N LEU A 79 5.23 5.42 -1.80
CA LEU A 79 5.78 4.09 -2.07
C LEU A 79 6.91 4.12 -3.10
N ILE A 80 6.80 4.93 -4.17
CA ILE A 80 7.86 5.07 -5.18
C ILE A 80 9.15 5.63 -4.58
N ARG A 81 9.03 6.58 -3.64
CA ARG A 81 10.19 7.22 -3.00
C ARG A 81 10.99 6.26 -2.12
N LEU A 82 10.42 5.14 -1.68
CA LEU A 82 11.15 4.12 -0.91
C LEU A 82 12.32 3.50 -1.68
N ARG A 83 12.37 3.66 -3.00
CA ARG A 83 13.52 3.23 -3.82
C ARG A 83 14.63 4.24 -3.97
N ALA A 84 14.39 5.49 -3.60
CA ALA A 84 15.36 6.56 -3.79
C ALA A 84 16.44 6.60 -2.70
N HIS A 85 16.51 5.58 -1.83
CA HIS A 85 17.42 5.49 -0.68
C HIS A 85 18.17 4.15 -0.65
#